data_AF-A0A536BHB0-F1
#
_entry.id   AF-A0A536BHB0-F1
#
_cell.length_a   1.000
_cell.length_b   1.000
_cell.length_c   1.000
_cell.angle_alpha   90.00
_cell.angle_beta   90.00
_cell.angle_gamma   90.00
#
_symmetry.space_group_name_H-M   'P 1'
#
loop_
_entity.id
_entity.type
_entity.pdbx_description
1 polymer ?
#
loop_
_entity_poly.entity_id
_entity_poly.type
_entity_poly.pdbx_seq_one_letter_code
_entity_poly.pdbx_strand_id
1 'polypeptide(L)'
;MPARVNPDVPGEPLLLRRTGKRLRALRRKRGLTMAQLGADKRGRVYFERQYVWKMETGRVAPSLAALAHFARRLDVTLSELVRGI
;
A
#
# COMPACT_ATOMS: atom_id res chain seq x y z
N MET A 1 0.84 13.21 10.03
CA MET A 1 1.89 13.03 9.00
C MET A 1 2.11 11.54 8.77
N PRO A 2 2.22 11.05 7.53
CA PRO A 2 2.59 9.65 7.32
C PRO A 2 4.03 9.40 7.77
N ALA A 3 4.28 8.28 8.45
CA ALA A 3 5.61 7.91 8.93
C ALA A 3 6.60 7.84 7.74
N ARG A 4 7.67 8.62 7.79
CA ARG A 4 8.77 8.53 6.83
C ARG A 4 9.49 7.19 7.07
N VAL A 5 10.06 6.62 6.01
CA VAL A 5 10.93 5.43 6.10
C VAL A 5 11.97 5.69 7.18
N ASN A 6 12.12 4.79 8.15
CA ASN A 6 13.21 4.88 9.12
C ASN A 6 14.45 4.20 8.51
N PRO A 7 15.49 4.96 8.13
CA PRO A 7 16.68 4.39 7.52
C PRO A 7 17.50 3.55 8.51
N ASP A 8 17.30 3.75 9.82
CA ASP A 8 18.09 3.10 10.87
C ASP A 8 17.60 1.69 11.20
N VAL A 9 16.40 1.31 10.72
CA VAL A 9 15.88 -0.05 10.87
C VAL A 9 16.47 -0.94 9.77
N PRO A 10 17.29 -1.95 10.12
CA PRO A 10 17.89 -2.83 9.12
C PRO A 10 16.84 -3.51 8.24
N GLY A 11 16.97 -3.36 6.93
CA GLY A 11 16.10 -4.01 5.96
C GLY A 11 14.75 -3.32 5.70
N GLU A 12 14.35 -2.31 6.48
CA GLU A 12 13.08 -1.59 6.28
C GLU A 12 12.95 -1.01 4.85
N PRO A 13 13.96 -0.35 4.27
CA PRO A 13 13.85 0.16 2.90
C PRO A 13 13.56 -0.94 1.86
N LEU A 14 14.14 -2.13 2.03
CA LEU A 14 13.91 -3.26 1.13
C LEU A 14 12.50 -3.83 1.34
N LEU A 15 12.08 -3.99 2.59
CA LEU A 15 10.75 -4.42 2.98
C LEU A 15 9.67 -3.54 2.34
N LEU A 16 9.77 -2.22 2.51
CA LEU A 16 8.80 -1.27 1.96
C LEU A 16 8.76 -1.28 0.43
N ARG A 17 9.92 -1.43 -0.24
CA ARG A 17 9.98 -1.57 -1.70
C ARG A 17 9.30 -2.85 -2.19
N ARG A 18 9.49 -3.99 -1.49
CA ARG A 18 8.84 -5.26 -1.85
C ARG A 18 7.32 -5.18 -1.65
N THR A 19 6.86 -4.65 -0.52
CA THR A 19 5.44 -4.39 -0.22
C THR A 19 4.82 -3.47 -1.27
N GLY A 20 5.49 -2.36 -1.60
CA GLY A 20 5.02 -1.42 -2.62
C GLY A 20 4.90 -2.05 -4.02
N LYS A 21 5.89 -2.86 -4.44
CA LYS A 21 5.83 -3.59 -5.70
C LYS A 21 4.66 -4.57 -5.75
N ARG A 22 4.44 -5.32 -4.66
CA ARG A 22 3.34 -6.28 -4.56
C ARG A 22 1.97 -5.59 -4.61
N LEU A 23 1.82 -4.48 -3.87
CA LEU A 23 0.61 -3.65 -3.91
C LEU A 23 0.32 -3.15 -5.33
N ARG A 24 1.33 -2.63 -6.03
CA ARG A 24 1.21 -2.15 -7.41
C ARG A 24 0.78 -3.24 -8.37
N ALA A 25 1.35 -4.44 -8.24
CA ALA A 25 0.99 -5.59 -9.07
C ALA A 25 -0.47 -5.99 -8.87
N LEU A 26 -0.92 -6.15 -7.62
CA LEU A 26 -2.30 -6.48 -7.28
C LEU A 26 -3.28 -5.39 -7.74
N ARG A 27 -2.94 -4.11 -7.55
CA ARG A 27 -3.76 -2.98 -8.01
C ARG A 27 -3.95 -3.01 -9.52
N ARG A 28 -2.87 -3.20 -10.28
CA ARG A 28 -2.92 -3.29 -11.74
C ARG A 28 -3.73 -4.49 -12.20
N LYS A 29 -3.60 -5.65 -11.55
CA LYS A 29 -4.41 -6.85 -11.83
C LYS A 29 -5.91 -6.59 -11.62
N ARG A 30 -6.28 -5.75 -10.65
CA ARG A 30 -7.67 -5.31 -10.39
C ARG A 30 -8.12 -4.13 -11.26
N GLY A 31 -7.26 -3.59 -12.14
CA GLY A 31 -7.59 -2.45 -13.01
C GLY A 31 -7.83 -1.13 -12.28
N LEU A 32 -7.42 -0.99 -11.02
CA LEU A 32 -7.69 0.21 -10.22
C LEU A 32 -6.62 1.29 -10.45
N THR A 33 -7.03 2.56 -10.49
CA THR A 33 -6.10 3.70 -10.35
C THR A 33 -5.63 3.84 -8.91
N MET A 34 -4.55 4.59 -8.68
CA MET A 34 -4.07 4.88 -7.31
C MET A 34 -5.13 5.63 -6.49
N ALA A 35 -5.86 6.56 -7.10
CA ALA A 35 -6.95 7.29 -6.42
C ALA A 35 -8.10 6.35 -6.04
N GLN A 36 -8.48 5.45 -6.95
CA GLN A 36 -9.54 4.46 -6.69
C GLN A 36 -9.14 3.44 -5.62
N LEU A 37 -7.86 3.08 -5.52
CA LEU A 37 -7.38 2.16 -4.48
C LEU A 37 -7.47 2.77 -3.08
N GLY A 38 -7.22 4.07 -2.95
CA GLY A 38 -7.29 4.77 -1.66
C GLY A 38 -8.68 5.28 -1.27
N ALA A 39 -9.66 5.14 -2.16
CA ALA A 39 -11.07 5.37 -1.87
C ALA A 39 -11.80 4.06 -1.58
N ASP A 40 -12.88 4.10 -0.81
CA ASP A 40 -13.78 2.96 -0.66
C ASP A 40 -14.69 2.75 -1.88
N LYS A 41 -15.56 1.73 -1.82
CA LYS A 41 -16.52 1.43 -2.89
C LYS A 41 -17.59 2.52 -3.08
N ARG A 42 -17.75 3.43 -2.11
CA ARG A 42 -18.71 4.55 -2.13
C ARG A 42 -18.03 5.87 -2.55
N GLY A 43 -16.74 5.83 -2.89
CA GLY A 43 -15.96 7.00 -3.32
C GLY A 43 -15.38 7.84 -2.17
N ARG A 44 -15.51 7.43 -0.90
CA ARG A 44 -14.89 8.13 0.22
C ARG A 44 -13.39 7.92 0.21
N VAL A 45 -12.63 9.02 0.15
CA VAL A 45 -11.18 8.98 0.09
C VAL A 45 -10.61 8.87 1.50
N TYR A 46 -9.94 7.75 1.78
CA TYR A 46 -9.19 7.55 3.03
C TYR A 46 -7.69 7.77 2.83
N PHE A 47 -7.20 7.44 1.64
CA PHE A 47 -5.81 7.61 1.26
C PHE A 47 -5.72 8.28 -0.10
N GLU A 48 -5.12 9.46 -0.15
CA GLU A 48 -4.97 10.18 -1.40
C GLU A 48 -4.06 9.44 -2.39
N ARG A 49 -4.23 9.75 -3.68
CA ARG A 49 -3.39 9.24 -4.77
C ARG A 49 -1.89 9.33 -4.47
N GLN A 50 -1.44 10.45 -3.87
CA GLN A 50 -0.04 10.67 -3.53
C GLN A 50 0.45 9.73 -2.42
N TYR A 51 -0.39 9.41 -1.45
CA TYR A 51 -0.06 8.43 -0.41
C TYR A 51 0.12 7.04 -1.01
N VAL A 52 -0.80 6.62 -1.88
CA VAL A 52 -0.72 5.33 -2.59
C VAL A 52 0.55 5.26 -3.45
N TRP A 53 0.91 6.33 -4.16
CA TRP A 53 2.18 6.40 -4.90
C TRP A 53 3.42 6.27 -4.00
N LYS A 54 3.44 6.97 -2.85
CA LYS A 54 4.54 6.85 -1.87
C LYS A 54 4.66 5.41 -1.40
N MET A 55 3.54 4.73 -1.16
CA MET A 55 3.54 3.34 -0.72
C MET A 55 4.03 2.39 -1.82
N GLU A 56 3.52 2.51 -3.05
CA GLU A 56 3.95 1.68 -4.19
C GLU A 56 5.43 1.82 -4.52
N THR A 57 6.05 2.93 -4.10
CA THR A 57 7.46 3.22 -4.32
C THR A 57 8.32 3.03 -3.06
N GLY A 58 7.75 2.55 -1.96
CA GLY A 58 8.46 2.30 -0.71
C GLY A 58 8.97 3.56 0.00
N ARG A 59 8.35 4.72 -0.25
CA ARG A 59 8.71 6.02 0.35
C ARG A 59 7.98 6.32 1.66
N VAL A 60 7.09 5.44 2.08
CA VAL A 60 6.30 5.58 3.31
C VAL A 60 6.07 4.21 3.91
N ALA A 61 6.16 4.13 5.24
CA ALA A 61 5.71 2.96 5.98
C ALA A 61 4.18 3.02 6.12
N PRO A 62 3.43 2.04 5.57
CA PRO A 62 1.98 2.02 5.71
C PRO A 62 1.59 1.61 7.13
N SER A 63 0.51 2.21 7.65
CA SER A 63 -0.10 1.70 8.89
C SER A 63 -0.82 0.38 8.62
N LEU A 64 -1.08 -0.39 9.69
CA LEU A 64 -1.90 -1.59 9.59
C LEU A 64 -3.29 -1.29 9.01
N ALA A 65 -3.88 -0.14 9.37
CA ALA A 65 -5.16 0.31 8.83
C ALA A 65 -5.10 0.57 7.31
N ALA A 66 -4.01 1.16 6.81
CA ALA A 66 -3.80 1.36 5.39
C ALA A 66 -3.67 0.02 4.65
N LEU A 67 -2.85 -0.90 5.17
CA LEU A 67 -2.70 -2.23 4.59
C LEU A 67 -4.03 -2.99 4.56
N ALA A 68 -4.82 -2.95 5.64
CA ALA A 68 -6.13 -3.59 5.71
C ALA A 68 -7.13 -2.98 4.72
N HIS A 69 -7.12 -1.65 4.57
CA HIS A 69 -7.93 -0.96 3.57
C HIS A 69 -7.58 -1.44 2.17
N PHE A 70 -6.29 -1.44 1.81
CA PHE A 70 -5.86 -1.87 0.48
C PHE A 70 -6.13 -3.34 0.21
N ALA A 71 -5.90 -4.23 1.18
CA ALA A 71 -6.20 -5.65 1.05
C ALA A 71 -7.68 -5.87 0.72
N ARG A 72 -8.59 -5.19 1.46
CA ARG A 72 -10.04 -5.26 1.20
C ARG A 72 -10.42 -4.68 -0.17
N ARG A 73 -9.78 -3.60 -0.62
CA ARG A 73 -10.02 -3.00 -1.95
C ARG A 73 -9.53 -3.88 -3.09
N LEU A 74 -8.45 -4.63 -2.85
CA LEU A 74 -7.87 -5.58 -3.79
C LEU A 74 -8.47 -6.97 -3.67
N ASP A 75 -9.41 -7.15 -2.73
CA ASP A 75 -10.13 -8.40 -2.45
C ASP A 75 -9.13 -9.57 -2.31
N VAL A 76 -8.18 -9.35 -1.39
CA VAL A 76 -7.18 -10.30 -0.89
C VAL A 76 -7.11 -10.17 0.63
N THR A 77 -6.56 -11.18 1.29
CA THR A 77 -6.25 -11.10 2.72
C THR A 77 -5.03 -10.20 2.97
N LEU A 78 -4.90 -9.70 4.21
CA LEU A 78 -3.72 -8.94 4.62
C LEU A 78 -2.43 -9.77 4.48
N SER A 79 -2.48 -11.05 4.87
CA SER A 79 -1.36 -11.99 4.74
C SER A 79 -0.98 -12.22 3.27
N GLU A 80 -1.94 -12.33 2.37
CA GLU A 80 -1.67 -12.35 0.93
C GLU A 80 -1.05 -11.05 0.44
N LEU A 81 -1.48 -9.88 0.94
CA LEU A 81 -0.90 -8.60 0.52
C LEU A 81 0.59 -8.51 0.88
N VAL A 82 1.01 -9.10 1.99
CA VAL A 82 2.42 -9.09 2.45
C VAL A 82 3.19 -10.39 2.18
N ARG A 83 2.60 -11.35 1.47
CA ARG A 83 3.18 -12.69 1.28
C ARG A 83 4.54 -12.65 0.58
N GLY A 84 5.52 -13.35 1.14
CA GLY A 84 6.84 -13.58 0.56
C GLY A 84 7.78 -12.38 0.66
N ILE A 85 7.53 -11.50 1.63
CA ILE A 85 8.27 -10.29 1.87
C ILE A 85 9.29 -10.50 2.99
#